data_AF-A0A1E1XVT3-F1
#
_entry.id   AF-A0A1E1XVT3-F1
#
_cell.length_a   1.000
_cell.length_b   1.000
_cell.length_c   1.000
_cell.angle_alpha   90.00
_cell.angle_beta   90.00
_cell.angle_gamma   90.00
#
_symmetry.space_group_name_H-M   'P 1'
#
loop_
_entity.id
_entity.type
_entity.pdbx_description
1 polymer ?
#
loop_
_entity_poly.entity_id
_entity_poly.type
_entity_poly.pdbx_seq_one_letter_code
_entity_poly.pdbx_strand_id
1 'polypeptide(L)'
;MFRLRMILRLLQISSFNGKMNALNEVNKVIANVSYYAHRHTGTDEEEWLTAERMAEWIKENRVLQIVLRDSLHQPQYVEKLEKIVRFVIKEKALTLADLDDLWAAQSGKHEAIVQNVHDLLAKLAWDFSPEQLDHLFGRFQASWASAAKRQREKLLELIRRLAEDDKEGLMAHKVLQLLWNLAHSREVPTDTMELALSFHVKILDYSCSQDRDAQKTLWLDRCVQELRQDPQWALPALRHMQEVAGLYSEAPLGPAAGGGRAGGGASSAPGAQALYRHEVI
;
A
#
# COMPACT_ATOMS: atom_id res chain seq x y z
N MET A 1 -17.08 28.67 -14.11
CA MET A 1 -18.11 27.64 -14.39
C MET A 1 -18.16 27.12 -15.84
N PHE A 2 -18.16 27.96 -16.89
CA PHE A 2 -18.23 27.47 -18.29
C PHE A 2 -17.12 26.48 -18.69
N ARG A 3 -15.87 26.72 -18.27
CA ARG A 3 -14.73 25.83 -18.53
C ARG A 3 -14.96 24.40 -18.01
N LEU A 4 -15.48 24.26 -16.79
CA LEU A 4 -15.78 22.96 -16.18
C LEU A 4 -16.88 22.20 -16.94
N ARG A 5 -17.93 22.90 -17.39
CA ARG A 5 -18.99 22.30 -18.23
C ARG A 5 -18.42 21.75 -19.56
N MET A 6 -17.49 22.47 -20.18
CA MET A 6 -16.83 22.01 -21.41
C MET A 6 -15.95 20.77 -21.15
N ILE A 7 -15.18 20.79 -20.07
CA ILE A 7 -14.35 19.64 -19.65
C ILE A 7 -15.22 18.40 -19.41
N LEU A 8 -16.34 18.53 -18.69
CA LEU A 8 -17.27 17.42 -18.45
C LEU A 8 -17.78 16.81 -19.75
N ARG A 9 -18.20 17.67 -20.70
CA ARG A 9 -18.68 17.20 -22.00
C ARG A 9 -17.60 16.41 -22.74
N LEU A 10 -16.35 16.89 -22.72
CA LEU A 10 -15.24 16.15 -23.31
C LEU A 10 -15.04 14.79 -22.62
N LEU A 11 -15.09 14.70 -21.30
CA LEU A 11 -14.97 13.43 -20.59
C LEU A 11 -16.06 12.42 -20.99
N GLN A 12 -17.29 12.90 -21.23
CA GLN A 12 -18.44 12.04 -21.50
C GLN A 12 -18.53 11.50 -22.93
N ILE A 13 -18.29 12.34 -23.94
CA ILE A 13 -18.63 12.01 -25.35
C ILE A 13 -17.45 11.95 -26.31
N SER A 14 -16.22 12.24 -25.87
CA SER A 14 -15.08 12.36 -26.77
C SER A 14 -14.29 11.05 -26.95
N SER A 15 -13.46 11.02 -27.99
CA SER A 15 -12.47 9.95 -28.21
C SER A 15 -11.42 9.91 -27.10
N PHE A 16 -10.59 8.86 -27.06
CA PHE A 16 -9.49 8.74 -26.09
C PHE A 16 -8.64 10.02 -25.98
N ASN A 17 -8.26 10.62 -27.12
CA ASN A 17 -7.45 11.84 -27.12
C ASN A 17 -8.21 13.03 -26.50
N GLY A 18 -9.50 13.15 -26.76
CA GLY A 18 -10.35 14.16 -26.13
C GLY A 18 -10.47 13.97 -24.62
N LYS A 19 -10.64 12.73 -24.16
CA LYS A 19 -10.68 12.39 -22.73
C LYS A 19 -9.35 12.65 -22.04
N MET A 20 -8.24 12.31 -22.70
CA MET A 20 -6.90 12.59 -22.21
C MET A 20 -6.65 14.10 -22.04
N ASN A 21 -7.08 14.90 -23.02
CA ASN A 21 -7.02 16.36 -22.93
C ASN A 21 -7.90 16.90 -21.81
N ALA A 22 -9.12 16.39 -21.66
CA ALA A 22 -10.01 16.80 -20.59
C ALA A 22 -9.42 16.48 -19.20
N LEU A 23 -8.84 15.29 -19.01
CA LEU A 23 -8.11 14.92 -17.79
C LEU A 23 -6.91 15.83 -17.50
N ASN A 24 -6.17 16.22 -18.53
CA ASN A 24 -5.09 17.20 -18.38
C ASN A 24 -5.63 18.55 -17.88
N GLU A 25 -6.74 19.00 -18.45
CA GLU A 25 -7.38 20.24 -18.02
C GLU A 25 -7.93 20.16 -16.59
N VAL A 26 -8.55 19.05 -16.18
CA VAL A 26 -8.93 18.82 -14.78
C VAL A 26 -7.72 18.94 -13.86
N ASN A 27 -6.61 18.27 -14.19
CA ASN A 27 -5.40 18.30 -13.39
C ASN A 27 -4.76 19.70 -13.30
N LYS A 28 -4.80 20.49 -14.39
CA LYS A 28 -4.36 21.89 -14.35
C LYS A 28 -5.24 22.74 -13.44
N VAL A 29 -6.56 22.53 -13.48
CA VAL A 29 -7.49 23.24 -12.59
C VAL A 29 -7.23 22.87 -11.14
N ILE A 30 -7.06 21.58 -10.83
CA ILE A 30 -6.67 21.09 -9.50
C ILE A 30 -5.37 21.76 -9.02
N ALA A 31 -4.33 21.75 -9.84
CA ALA A 31 -3.05 22.35 -9.48
C ALA A 31 -3.17 23.85 -9.15
N ASN A 32 -4.00 24.58 -9.91
CA ASN A 32 -4.27 25.99 -9.64
C ASN A 32 -5.00 26.17 -8.30
N VAL A 33 -6.12 25.48 -8.07
CA VAL A 33 -6.92 25.68 -6.85
C VAL A 33 -6.16 25.25 -5.58
N SER A 34 -5.35 24.19 -5.65
CA SER A 34 -4.49 23.76 -4.54
C SER A 34 -3.36 24.76 -4.24
N TYR A 35 -2.84 25.47 -5.25
CA TYR A 35 -1.82 26.50 -5.07
C TYR A 35 -2.37 27.74 -4.35
N TYR A 36 -3.59 28.17 -4.71
CA TYR A 36 -4.19 29.40 -4.17
C TYR A 36 -4.86 29.23 -2.79
N ALA A 37 -5.16 27.99 -2.37
CA ALA A 37 -5.69 27.69 -1.03
C ALA A 37 -4.80 28.21 0.12
N HIS A 38 -3.50 28.41 -0.11
CA HIS A 38 -2.53 28.86 0.89
C HIS A 38 -2.30 30.39 0.92
N ARG A 39 -2.99 31.18 0.08
CA ARG A 39 -2.68 32.62 -0.10
C ARG A 39 -3.86 33.60 0.02
N HIS A 40 -5.10 33.14 0.14
CA HIS A 40 -6.24 34.05 0.13
C HIS A 40 -7.01 34.04 1.46
N THR A 41 -6.79 35.08 2.26
CA THR A 41 -7.59 35.46 3.45
C THR A 41 -8.27 36.81 3.19
N GLY A 42 -9.04 36.93 2.09
CA GLY A 42 -9.60 38.23 1.70
C GLY A 42 -10.75 38.17 0.70
N THR A 43 -11.98 38.21 1.23
CA THR A 43 -13.12 39.07 0.84
C THR A 43 -13.68 39.09 -0.60
N ASP A 44 -13.45 38.09 -1.45
CA ASP A 44 -14.21 37.93 -2.72
C ASP A 44 -14.50 36.43 -3.02
N GLU A 45 -15.26 35.77 -2.12
CA GLU A 45 -15.47 34.31 -2.16
C GLU A 45 -16.49 33.81 -3.20
N GLU A 46 -17.40 34.67 -3.70
CA GLU A 46 -18.54 34.18 -4.52
C GLU A 46 -18.15 33.81 -5.98
N GLU A 47 -17.13 34.45 -6.57
CA GLU A 47 -16.80 34.29 -8.00
C GLU A 47 -15.63 33.34 -8.30
N TRP A 48 -14.76 33.02 -7.34
CA TRP A 48 -13.56 32.22 -7.59
C TRP A 48 -13.79 30.72 -7.35
N LEU A 49 -13.11 29.88 -8.15
CA LEU A 49 -13.13 28.42 -7.98
C LEU A 49 -12.16 28.02 -6.85
N THR A 50 -12.68 27.55 -5.72
CA THR A 50 -11.89 27.03 -4.60
C THR A 50 -11.61 25.53 -4.74
N ALA A 51 -10.72 24.98 -3.89
CA ALA A 51 -10.47 23.54 -3.84
C ALA A 51 -11.74 22.77 -3.43
N GLU A 52 -12.47 23.26 -2.43
CA GLU A 52 -13.76 22.72 -1.99
C GLU A 52 -14.79 22.68 -3.13
N ARG A 53 -15.02 23.81 -3.81
CA ARG A 53 -15.95 23.87 -4.96
C ARG A 53 -15.52 22.95 -6.11
N MET A 54 -14.22 22.74 -6.29
CA MET A 54 -13.70 21.80 -7.28
C MET A 54 -13.98 20.34 -6.88
N ALA A 55 -13.81 20.00 -5.59
CA ALA A 55 -14.15 18.68 -5.06
C ALA A 55 -15.66 18.40 -5.16
N GLU A 56 -16.51 19.38 -4.80
CA GLU A 56 -17.96 19.31 -5.00
C GLU A 56 -18.31 19.08 -6.48
N TRP A 57 -17.69 19.85 -7.39
CA TRP A 57 -17.93 19.67 -8.82
C TRP A 57 -17.55 18.26 -9.31
N ILE A 58 -16.43 17.69 -8.86
CA ILE A 58 -16.02 16.31 -9.17
C ILE A 58 -17.09 15.32 -8.71
N LYS A 59 -17.59 15.50 -7.49
CA LYS A 59 -18.60 14.63 -6.87
C LYS A 59 -19.96 14.73 -7.57
N GLU A 60 -20.51 15.93 -7.71
CA GLU A 60 -21.82 16.16 -8.32
C GLU A 60 -21.90 15.66 -9.76
N ASN A 61 -20.80 15.82 -10.51
CA ASN A 61 -20.74 15.44 -11.92
C ASN A 61 -20.26 14.00 -12.12
N ARG A 62 -20.06 13.23 -11.04
CA ARG A 62 -19.64 11.83 -11.07
C ARG A 62 -18.40 11.61 -11.93
N VAL A 63 -17.44 12.53 -11.81
CA VAL A 63 -16.26 12.55 -12.68
C VAL A 63 -15.46 11.26 -12.52
N LEU A 64 -15.30 10.76 -11.29
CA LEU A 64 -14.62 9.48 -11.02
C LEU A 64 -15.29 8.31 -11.73
N GLN A 65 -16.62 8.21 -11.68
CA GLN A 65 -17.36 7.17 -12.38
C GLN A 65 -17.22 7.27 -13.91
N ILE A 66 -17.09 8.48 -14.46
CA ILE A 66 -16.91 8.68 -15.90
C ILE A 66 -15.53 8.19 -16.33
N VAL A 67 -14.47 8.57 -15.59
CA VAL A 67 -13.08 8.26 -15.95
C VAL A 67 -12.70 6.81 -15.69
N LEU A 68 -13.40 6.12 -14.79
CA LEU A 68 -13.17 4.69 -14.52
C LEU A 68 -13.78 3.74 -15.57
N ARG A 69 -14.66 4.23 -16.45
CA ARG A 69 -15.39 3.37 -17.40
C ARG A 69 -14.53 2.79 -18.51
N ASP A 70 -13.52 3.54 -18.96
CA ASP A 70 -12.67 3.13 -20.08
C ASP A 70 -11.24 3.66 -19.93
N SER A 71 -10.39 3.33 -20.90
CA SER A 71 -9.02 3.86 -21.01
C SER A 71 -8.05 3.45 -19.90
N LEU A 72 -8.49 2.67 -18.90
CA LEU A 72 -7.66 2.15 -17.80
C LEU A 72 -6.54 1.19 -18.24
N HIS A 73 -6.57 0.70 -19.48
CA HIS A 73 -5.48 -0.10 -20.04
C HIS A 73 -4.26 0.76 -20.40
N GLN A 74 -4.41 2.10 -20.44
CA GLN A 74 -3.35 3.05 -20.77
C GLN A 74 -2.73 3.62 -19.48
N PRO A 75 -1.47 3.32 -19.14
CA PRO A 75 -0.84 3.79 -17.91
C PRO A 75 -0.86 5.33 -17.74
N GLN A 76 -0.62 6.07 -18.83
CA GLN A 76 -0.64 7.54 -18.81
C GLN A 76 -2.01 8.13 -18.46
N TYR A 77 -3.10 7.41 -18.78
CA TYR A 77 -4.45 7.79 -18.38
C TYR A 77 -4.62 7.59 -16.88
N VAL A 78 -4.17 6.44 -16.38
CA VAL A 78 -4.25 6.05 -14.96
C VAL A 78 -3.40 6.98 -14.09
N GLU A 79 -2.23 7.43 -14.54
CA GLU A 79 -1.43 8.46 -13.85
C GLU A 79 -2.16 9.80 -13.69
N LYS A 80 -2.98 10.18 -14.68
CA LYS A 80 -3.80 11.41 -14.58
C LYS A 80 -5.00 11.23 -13.68
N LEU A 81 -5.61 10.05 -13.69
CA LEU A 81 -6.65 9.65 -12.76
C LEU A 81 -6.14 9.66 -11.32
N GLU A 82 -4.95 9.11 -11.07
CA GLU A 82 -4.30 9.08 -9.76
C GLU A 82 -4.24 10.46 -9.11
N LYS A 83 -3.85 11.50 -9.87
CA LYS A 83 -3.79 12.89 -9.39
C LYS A 83 -5.16 13.42 -8.98
N ILE A 84 -6.21 13.08 -9.71
CA ILE A 84 -7.59 13.49 -9.40
C ILE A 84 -8.05 12.77 -8.13
N VAL A 85 -7.87 11.45 -8.03
CA VAL A 85 -8.26 10.69 -6.84
C VAL A 85 -7.50 11.21 -5.61
N ARG A 86 -6.19 11.45 -5.72
CA ARG A 86 -5.40 12.03 -4.62
C ARG A 86 -5.92 13.41 -4.18
N PHE A 87 -6.36 14.25 -5.10
CA PHE A 87 -6.98 15.53 -4.75
C PHE A 87 -8.29 15.32 -3.98
N VAL A 88 -9.16 14.43 -4.46
CA VAL A 88 -10.44 14.10 -3.79
C VAL A 88 -10.22 13.53 -2.39
N ILE A 89 -9.16 12.73 -2.18
CA ILE A 89 -8.76 12.24 -0.85
C ILE A 89 -8.35 13.41 0.05
N LYS A 90 -7.47 14.31 -0.43
CA LYS A 90 -6.97 15.46 0.35
C LYS A 90 -8.09 16.41 0.78
N GLU A 91 -9.06 16.63 -0.09
CA GLU A 91 -10.26 17.43 0.22
C GLU A 91 -11.32 16.66 1.03
N LYS A 92 -11.01 15.44 1.51
CA LYS A 92 -11.90 14.57 2.29
C LYS A 92 -13.26 14.28 1.60
N ALA A 93 -13.27 14.29 0.28
CA ALA A 93 -14.46 14.11 -0.54
C ALA A 93 -14.62 12.69 -1.09
N LEU A 94 -13.61 11.83 -0.92
CA LEU A 94 -13.64 10.45 -1.43
C LEU A 94 -14.59 9.59 -0.57
N THR A 95 -15.65 9.06 -1.18
CA THR A 95 -16.63 8.22 -0.49
C THR A 95 -16.29 6.73 -0.61
N LEU A 96 -16.89 5.90 0.25
CA LEU A 96 -16.78 4.44 0.15
C LEU A 96 -17.36 3.91 -1.18
N ALA A 97 -18.37 4.57 -1.74
CA ALA A 97 -18.91 4.24 -3.06
C ALA A 97 -17.91 4.51 -4.18
N ASP A 98 -17.12 5.58 -4.09
CA ASP A 98 -16.05 5.85 -5.06
C ASP A 98 -14.94 4.79 -4.99
N LEU A 99 -14.63 4.27 -3.80
CA LEU A 99 -13.72 3.13 -3.62
C LEU A 99 -14.30 1.84 -4.21
N ASP A 100 -15.61 1.64 -4.07
CA ASP A 100 -16.29 0.51 -4.70
C ASP A 100 -16.20 0.57 -6.23
N ASP A 101 -16.37 1.76 -6.81
CA ASP A 101 -16.22 2.01 -8.24
C ASP A 101 -14.77 1.77 -8.70
N LEU A 102 -13.79 2.25 -7.94
CA LEU A 102 -12.35 2.02 -8.18
C LEU A 102 -12.03 0.53 -8.20
N TRP A 103 -12.49 -0.21 -7.18
CA TRP A 103 -12.27 -1.65 -7.08
C TRP A 103 -13.02 -2.43 -8.17
N ALA A 104 -14.25 -2.06 -8.49
CA ALA A 104 -15.06 -2.73 -9.51
C ALA A 104 -14.53 -2.51 -10.94
N ALA A 105 -13.74 -1.46 -11.17
CA ALA A 105 -13.22 -1.12 -12.48
C ALA A 105 -12.34 -2.21 -13.12
N GLN A 106 -11.74 -3.09 -12.30
CA GLN A 106 -10.94 -4.23 -12.78
C GLN A 106 -11.77 -5.49 -13.09
N SER A 107 -12.96 -5.61 -12.52
CA SER A 107 -13.74 -6.84 -12.57
C SER A 107 -14.13 -7.22 -14.00
N GLY A 108 -13.79 -8.44 -14.41
CA GLY A 108 -14.06 -8.95 -15.76
C GLY A 108 -13.28 -8.27 -16.89
N LYS A 109 -12.22 -7.50 -16.57
CA LYS A 109 -11.39 -6.80 -17.54
C LYS A 109 -10.10 -7.55 -17.86
N HIS A 110 -9.41 -7.09 -18.91
CA HIS A 110 -8.10 -7.60 -19.31
C HIS A 110 -7.05 -7.38 -18.21
N GLU A 111 -6.05 -8.25 -18.13
CA GLU A 111 -5.06 -8.24 -17.05
C GLU A 111 -4.28 -6.94 -16.89
N ALA A 112 -4.02 -6.23 -17.99
CA ALA A 112 -3.37 -4.92 -17.95
C ALA A 112 -4.20 -3.90 -17.16
N ILE A 113 -5.53 -3.94 -17.26
CA ILE A 113 -6.44 -3.08 -16.50
C ILE A 113 -6.38 -3.47 -15.03
N VAL A 114 -6.45 -4.77 -14.72
CA VAL A 114 -6.34 -5.27 -13.34
C VAL A 114 -5.06 -4.79 -12.69
N GLN A 115 -3.92 -4.96 -13.38
CA GLN A 115 -2.62 -4.51 -12.89
C GLN A 115 -2.60 -3.00 -12.63
N ASN A 116 -3.07 -2.19 -13.59
CA ASN A 116 -3.08 -0.74 -13.44
C ASN A 116 -3.99 -0.27 -12.29
N VAL A 117 -5.12 -0.92 -12.06
CA VAL A 117 -6.02 -0.62 -10.92
C VAL A 117 -5.35 -0.99 -9.60
N HIS A 118 -4.69 -2.16 -9.53
CA HIS A 118 -3.94 -2.57 -8.33
C HIS A 118 -2.79 -1.59 -8.04
N ASP A 119 -2.03 -1.19 -9.05
CA ASP A 119 -0.94 -0.21 -8.90
C ASP A 119 -1.46 1.16 -8.48
N LEU A 120 -2.61 1.59 -9.00
CA LEU A 120 -3.29 2.81 -8.58
C LEU A 120 -3.66 2.75 -7.09
N LEU A 121 -4.28 1.66 -6.64
CA LEU A 121 -4.66 1.48 -5.23
C LEU A 121 -3.44 1.42 -4.32
N ALA A 122 -2.37 0.73 -4.72
CA ALA A 122 -1.12 0.66 -3.96
C ALA A 122 -0.53 2.07 -3.71
N LYS A 123 -0.48 2.90 -4.75
CA LYS A 123 0.03 4.28 -4.66
C LYS A 123 -0.83 5.23 -3.82
N LEU A 124 -2.11 4.92 -3.64
CA LEU A 124 -3.07 5.76 -2.93
C LEU A 124 -3.38 5.24 -1.51
N ALA A 125 -2.99 4.01 -1.19
CA ALA A 125 -3.34 3.36 0.08
C ALA A 125 -2.95 4.18 1.31
N TRP A 126 -1.81 4.85 1.24
CA TRP A 126 -1.28 5.72 2.30
C TRP A 126 -2.08 7.01 2.51
N ASP A 127 -2.76 7.48 1.46
CA ASP A 127 -3.57 8.69 1.53
C ASP A 127 -4.96 8.39 2.13
N PHE A 128 -5.40 7.12 2.15
CA PHE A 128 -6.72 6.72 2.63
C PHE A 128 -6.86 6.84 4.15
N SER A 129 -8.08 7.18 4.60
CA SER A 129 -8.43 7.12 6.01
C SER A 129 -8.47 5.66 6.52
N PRO A 130 -8.38 5.43 7.84
CA PRO A 130 -8.53 4.08 8.40
C PRO A 130 -9.82 3.37 7.97
N GLU A 131 -10.94 4.10 7.93
CA GLU A 131 -12.24 3.57 7.48
C GLU A 131 -12.23 3.17 6.00
N GLN A 132 -11.61 3.98 5.15
CA GLN A 132 -11.46 3.71 3.72
C GLN A 132 -10.58 2.48 3.46
N LEU A 133 -9.50 2.32 4.22
CA LEU A 133 -8.63 1.14 4.16
C LEU A 133 -9.34 -0.11 4.63
N ASP A 134 -10.05 -0.05 5.75
CA ASP A 134 -10.80 -1.19 6.29
C ASP A 134 -11.90 -1.63 5.31
N HIS A 135 -12.59 -0.68 4.68
CA HIS A 135 -13.55 -0.96 3.61
C HIS A 135 -12.89 -1.64 2.41
N LEU A 136 -11.75 -1.12 1.92
CA LEU A 136 -11.01 -1.69 0.81
C LEU A 136 -10.54 -3.13 1.12
N PHE A 137 -10.06 -3.39 2.34
CA PHE A 137 -9.67 -4.73 2.78
C PHE A 137 -10.87 -5.67 2.87
N GLY A 138 -12.04 -5.18 3.28
CA GLY A 138 -13.31 -5.92 3.17
C GLY A 138 -13.62 -6.32 1.72
N ARG A 139 -13.36 -5.45 0.73
CA ARG A 139 -13.53 -5.76 -0.71
C ARG A 139 -12.54 -6.82 -1.19
N PHE A 140 -11.29 -6.77 -0.72
CA PHE A 140 -10.31 -7.83 -0.99
C PHE A 140 -10.81 -9.16 -0.43
N GLN A 141 -11.27 -9.15 0.83
CA GLN A 141 -11.83 -10.32 1.50
C GLN A 141 -12.99 -10.95 0.74
N ALA A 142 -13.96 -10.15 0.35
CA ALA A 142 -15.12 -10.62 -0.41
C ALA A 142 -14.75 -11.20 -1.79
N SER A 143 -13.68 -10.71 -2.41
CA SER A 143 -13.26 -11.19 -3.72
C SER A 143 -12.66 -12.61 -3.69
N TRP A 144 -12.13 -13.07 -2.55
CA TRP A 144 -11.41 -14.34 -2.44
C TRP A 144 -12.26 -15.56 -2.78
N ALA A 145 -13.49 -15.61 -2.27
CA ALA A 145 -14.39 -16.74 -2.48
C ALA A 145 -14.63 -16.98 -3.97
N SER A 146 -14.79 -15.91 -4.76
CA SER A 146 -15.13 -15.96 -6.19
C SER A 146 -13.95 -15.83 -7.16
N ALA A 147 -12.78 -15.37 -6.71
CA ALA A 147 -11.64 -15.08 -7.58
C ALA A 147 -10.98 -16.35 -8.15
N ALA A 148 -10.52 -16.29 -9.40
CA ALA A 148 -9.70 -17.35 -9.99
C ALA A 148 -8.30 -17.39 -9.35
N LYS A 149 -7.60 -18.54 -9.41
CA LYS A 149 -6.24 -18.72 -8.80
C LYS A 149 -5.29 -17.56 -9.12
N ARG A 150 -5.15 -17.20 -10.39
CA ARG A 150 -4.29 -16.09 -10.83
C ARG A 150 -4.70 -14.72 -10.27
N GLN A 151 -6.00 -14.48 -10.10
CA GLN A 151 -6.50 -13.24 -9.47
C GLN A 151 -6.16 -13.21 -7.99
N ARG A 152 -6.28 -14.37 -7.30
CA ARG A 152 -5.91 -14.48 -5.89
C ARG A 152 -4.42 -14.20 -5.67
N GLU A 153 -3.54 -14.77 -6.50
CA GLU A 153 -2.09 -14.51 -6.45
C GLU A 153 -1.76 -13.03 -6.64
N LYS A 154 -2.37 -12.36 -7.63
CA LYS A 154 -2.16 -10.92 -7.85
C LYS A 154 -2.68 -10.04 -6.72
N LEU A 155 -3.78 -10.44 -6.08
CA LEU A 155 -4.32 -9.71 -4.94
C LEU A 155 -3.41 -9.89 -3.71
N LEU A 156 -2.88 -11.09 -3.49
CA LEU A 156 -1.87 -11.32 -2.45
C LEU A 156 -0.61 -10.48 -2.68
N GLU A 157 -0.16 -10.36 -3.93
CA GLU A 157 0.98 -9.51 -4.30
C GLU A 157 0.70 -8.02 -4.02
N LEU A 158 -0.51 -7.54 -4.35
CA LEU A 158 -0.93 -6.18 -3.98
C LEU A 158 -0.88 -5.97 -2.47
N ILE A 159 -1.47 -6.89 -1.70
CA ILE A 159 -1.51 -6.82 -0.24
C ILE A 159 -0.09 -6.83 0.36
N ARG A 160 0.81 -7.66 -0.18
CA ARG A 160 2.21 -7.68 0.27
C ARG A 160 2.89 -6.33 0.04
N ARG A 161 2.72 -5.73 -1.16
CA ARG A 161 3.30 -4.42 -1.49
C ARG A 161 2.81 -3.30 -0.59
N LEU A 162 1.54 -3.35 -0.14
CA LEU A 162 1.03 -2.38 0.83
C LEU A 162 1.82 -2.39 2.15
N ALA A 163 2.26 -3.56 2.61
CA ALA A 163 3.07 -3.69 3.82
C ALA A 163 4.56 -3.40 3.58
N GLU A 164 5.11 -3.74 2.41
CA GLU A 164 6.52 -3.49 2.08
C GLU A 164 6.82 -1.99 1.93
N ASP A 165 5.88 -1.21 1.41
CA ASP A 165 6.03 0.24 1.28
C ASP A 165 5.85 0.99 2.63
N ASP A 166 5.62 0.26 3.74
CA ASP A 166 5.36 0.81 5.07
C ASP A 166 6.63 1.17 5.84
N LYS A 167 6.82 2.46 6.08
CA LYS A 167 7.92 2.97 6.89
C LYS A 167 7.62 3.05 8.38
N GLU A 168 6.34 3.13 8.77
CA GLU A 168 5.92 3.37 10.16
C GLU A 168 5.36 2.11 10.85
N GLY A 169 5.05 1.06 10.09
CA GLY A 169 4.56 -0.23 10.59
C GLY A 169 3.04 -0.33 10.78
N LEU A 170 2.29 0.76 10.55
CA LEU A 170 0.83 0.81 10.71
C LEU A 170 0.08 -0.02 9.66
N MET A 171 0.50 0.05 8.40
CA MET A 171 -0.08 -0.72 7.31
C MET A 171 0.32 -2.18 7.42
N ALA A 172 1.58 -2.45 7.79
CA ALA A 172 2.09 -3.80 8.01
C ALA A 172 1.23 -4.54 9.04
N HIS A 173 0.86 -3.92 10.16
CA HIS A 173 -0.02 -4.55 11.15
C HIS A 173 -1.40 -4.92 10.58
N LYS A 174 -2.07 -4.01 9.86
CA LYS A 174 -3.37 -4.29 9.24
C LYS A 174 -3.27 -5.37 8.16
N VAL A 175 -2.19 -5.37 7.37
CA VAL A 175 -1.93 -6.38 6.33
C VAL A 175 -1.66 -7.76 6.95
N LEU A 176 -0.86 -7.83 8.02
CA LEU A 176 -0.62 -9.09 8.75
C LEU A 176 -1.95 -9.66 9.26
N GLN A 177 -2.81 -8.81 9.84
CA GLN A 177 -4.15 -9.21 10.26
C GLN A 177 -5.03 -9.70 9.10
N LEU A 178 -4.96 -9.05 7.93
CA LEU A 178 -5.68 -9.45 6.73
C LEU A 178 -5.22 -10.82 6.22
N LEU A 179 -3.90 -11.04 6.11
CA LEU A 179 -3.30 -12.30 5.68
C LEU A 179 -3.58 -13.44 6.68
N TRP A 180 -3.54 -13.15 7.98
CA TRP A 180 -3.91 -14.10 9.03
C TRP A 180 -5.36 -14.56 8.85
N ASN A 181 -6.31 -13.62 8.74
CA ASN A 181 -7.73 -13.96 8.57
C ASN A 181 -7.97 -14.74 7.27
N LEU A 182 -7.20 -14.44 6.22
CA LEU A 182 -7.27 -15.16 4.95
C LEU A 182 -6.78 -16.61 5.07
N ALA A 183 -5.62 -16.81 5.70
CA ALA A 183 -5.06 -18.15 5.91
C ALA A 183 -5.99 -19.04 6.73
N HIS A 184 -6.78 -18.44 7.63
CA HIS A 184 -7.72 -19.15 8.50
C HIS A 184 -9.16 -19.12 7.98
N SER A 185 -9.35 -18.86 6.68
CA SER A 185 -10.66 -18.94 6.01
C SER A 185 -10.85 -20.29 5.33
N ARG A 186 -12.00 -20.93 5.60
CA ARG A 186 -12.40 -22.21 4.97
C ARG A 186 -12.75 -22.08 3.49
N GLU A 187 -12.96 -20.86 3.00
CA GLU A 187 -13.34 -20.58 1.62
C GLU A 187 -12.12 -20.50 0.68
N VAL A 188 -10.91 -20.59 1.24
CA VAL A 188 -9.65 -20.36 0.54
C VAL A 188 -8.93 -21.69 0.29
N PRO A 189 -8.45 -21.97 -0.94
CA PRO A 189 -7.69 -23.18 -1.23
C PRO A 189 -6.35 -23.22 -0.46
N THR A 190 -5.86 -24.43 -0.18
CA THR A 190 -4.61 -24.67 0.56
C THR A 190 -3.41 -23.91 -0.04
N ASP A 191 -3.22 -23.93 -1.36
CA ASP A 191 -2.14 -23.16 -2.02
C ASP A 191 -2.16 -21.66 -1.68
N THR A 192 -3.37 -21.07 -1.60
CA THR A 192 -3.54 -19.64 -1.31
C THR A 192 -3.32 -19.35 0.17
N MET A 193 -3.77 -20.25 1.06
CA MET A 193 -3.43 -20.19 2.49
C MET A 193 -1.92 -20.26 2.71
N GLU A 194 -1.22 -21.23 2.11
CA GLU A 194 0.23 -21.37 2.24
C GLU A 194 0.96 -20.14 1.70
N LEU A 195 0.52 -19.59 0.57
CA LEU A 195 1.07 -18.35 0.03
C LEU A 195 0.84 -17.16 0.97
N ALA A 196 -0.35 -17.04 1.56
CA ALA A 196 -0.67 -15.98 2.52
C ALA A 196 0.22 -16.07 3.78
N LEU A 197 0.40 -17.27 4.35
CA LEU A 197 1.29 -17.48 5.49
C LEU A 197 2.75 -17.18 5.13
N SER A 198 3.21 -17.57 3.92
CA SER A 198 4.57 -17.24 3.47
C SER A 198 4.79 -15.73 3.35
N PHE A 199 3.79 -14.97 2.89
CA PHE A 199 3.84 -13.51 2.82
C PHE A 199 3.78 -12.89 4.21
N HIS A 200 3.00 -13.49 5.12
CA HIS A 200 2.95 -13.08 6.52
C HIS A 200 4.34 -13.17 7.19
N VAL A 201 5.07 -14.28 7.00
CA VAL A 201 6.46 -14.44 7.48
C VAL A 201 7.39 -13.39 6.85
N LYS A 202 7.31 -13.17 5.53
CA LYS A 202 8.14 -12.17 4.84
C LYS A 202 7.92 -10.75 5.37
N ILE A 203 6.67 -10.38 5.64
CA ILE A 203 6.36 -9.06 6.20
C ILE A 203 6.91 -8.93 7.62
N LEU A 204 6.82 -9.99 8.45
CA LEU A 204 7.42 -10.00 9.79
C LEU A 204 8.95 -9.92 9.78
N ASP A 205 9.59 -10.46 8.75
CA ASP A 205 11.03 -10.35 8.56
C ASP A 205 11.43 -8.93 8.11
N TYR A 206 10.68 -8.37 7.15
CA TYR A 206 10.95 -7.05 6.58
C TYR A 206 10.61 -5.89 7.52
N SER A 207 9.59 -6.04 8.38
CA SER A 207 9.01 -4.97 9.19
C SER A 207 10.09 -4.09 9.84
N CYS A 208 10.28 -2.88 9.30
CA CYS A 208 11.36 -1.93 9.64
C CYS A 208 11.14 -1.24 11.01
N SER A 209 10.21 -1.75 11.82
CA SER A 209 9.83 -1.14 13.08
C SER A 209 10.85 -1.48 14.19
N GLN A 210 11.03 -0.56 15.13
CA GLN A 210 11.71 -0.84 16.41
C GLN A 210 11.05 -1.99 17.20
N ASP A 211 9.84 -2.40 16.81
CA ASP A 211 8.97 -3.36 17.48
C ASP A 211 8.87 -4.71 16.74
N ARG A 212 9.80 -5.00 15.82
CA ARG A 212 9.81 -6.21 14.99
C ARG A 212 9.68 -7.49 15.81
N ASP A 213 10.45 -7.58 16.90
CA ASP A 213 10.46 -8.78 17.74
C ASP A 213 9.20 -8.89 18.61
N ALA A 214 8.58 -7.76 18.99
CA ALA A 214 7.28 -7.77 19.65
C ALA A 214 6.16 -8.21 18.70
N GLN A 215 6.17 -7.78 17.44
CA GLN A 215 5.24 -8.29 16.41
C GLN A 215 5.41 -9.79 16.21
N LYS A 216 6.65 -10.28 16.05
CA LYS A 216 6.92 -11.73 15.96
C LYS A 216 6.36 -12.48 17.18
N THR A 217 6.58 -11.96 18.39
CA THR A 217 6.07 -12.55 19.64
C THR A 217 4.54 -12.59 19.67
N LEU A 218 3.88 -11.49 19.30
CA LEU A 218 2.42 -11.39 19.23
C LEU A 218 1.81 -12.48 18.32
N TRP A 219 2.39 -12.71 17.14
CA TRP A 219 1.88 -13.72 16.21
C TRP A 219 2.17 -15.14 16.66
N LEU A 220 3.32 -15.40 17.31
CA LEU A 220 3.58 -16.68 17.96
C LEU A 220 2.57 -16.98 19.07
N ASP A 221 2.27 -15.99 19.92
CA ASP A 221 1.25 -16.12 20.97
C ASP A 221 -0.12 -16.43 20.37
N ARG A 222 -0.45 -15.83 19.23
CA ARG A 222 -1.70 -16.10 18.51
C ARG A 222 -1.77 -17.52 17.96
N CYS A 223 -0.69 -18.04 17.37
CA CYS A 223 -0.63 -19.45 16.98
C CYS A 223 -0.81 -20.39 18.17
N VAL A 224 -0.23 -20.08 19.33
CA VAL A 224 -0.40 -20.86 20.56
C VAL A 224 -1.85 -20.85 21.04
N GLN A 225 -2.54 -19.71 20.95
CA GLN A 225 -3.96 -19.60 21.27
C GLN A 225 -4.81 -20.46 20.33
N GLU A 226 -4.52 -20.43 19.04
CA GLU A 226 -5.23 -21.22 18.03
C GLU A 226 -5.06 -22.72 18.25
N LEU A 227 -3.85 -23.19 18.55
CA LEU A 227 -3.59 -24.59 18.89
C LEU A 227 -4.42 -25.10 20.08
N ARG A 228 -4.81 -24.21 21.00
CA ARG A 228 -5.64 -24.55 22.15
C ARG A 228 -7.13 -24.57 21.82
N GLN A 229 -7.56 -23.85 20.79
CA GLN A 229 -8.98 -23.58 20.52
C GLN A 229 -9.52 -24.32 19.31
N ASP A 230 -8.74 -24.41 18.22
CA ASP A 230 -9.19 -25.00 16.96
C ASP A 230 -8.15 -26.00 16.40
N PRO A 231 -8.39 -27.32 16.58
CA PRO A 231 -7.46 -28.34 16.07
C PRO A 231 -7.41 -28.37 14.53
N GLN A 232 -8.38 -27.77 13.82
CA GLN A 232 -8.38 -27.73 12.36
C GLN A 232 -7.17 -26.94 11.81
N TRP A 233 -6.78 -25.88 12.50
CA TRP A 233 -5.68 -25.01 12.09
C TRP A 233 -4.34 -25.39 12.73
N ALA A 234 -4.29 -26.47 13.51
CA ALA A 234 -3.10 -26.85 14.25
C ALA A 234 -1.88 -27.07 13.37
N LEU A 235 -2.03 -27.73 12.21
CA LEU A 235 -0.91 -27.98 11.31
C LEU A 235 -0.40 -26.68 10.65
N PRO A 236 -1.26 -25.82 10.03
CA PRO A 236 -0.87 -24.49 9.58
C PRO A 236 -0.21 -23.64 10.68
N ALA A 237 -0.79 -23.60 11.88
CA ALA A 237 -0.26 -22.85 13.02
C ALA A 237 1.14 -23.33 13.42
N LEU A 238 1.36 -24.64 13.54
CA LEU A 238 2.68 -25.20 13.89
C LEU A 238 3.74 -24.90 12.83
N ARG A 239 3.39 -25.03 11.54
CA ARG A 239 4.30 -24.68 10.43
C ARG A 239 4.64 -23.19 10.47
N HIS A 240 3.62 -22.33 10.63
CA HIS A 240 3.82 -20.90 10.72
C HIS A 240 4.67 -20.50 11.93
N MET A 241 4.45 -21.12 13.10
CA MET A 241 5.29 -20.93 14.29
C MET A 241 6.74 -21.29 14.03
N GLN A 242 6.99 -22.42 13.35
CA GLN A 242 8.35 -22.83 13.00
C GLN A 242 9.04 -21.78 12.10
N GLU A 243 8.34 -21.29 11.07
CA GLU A 243 8.88 -20.27 10.16
C GLU A 243 9.14 -18.93 10.85
N VAL A 244 8.19 -18.43 11.66
CA VAL A 244 8.37 -17.18 12.42
C VAL A 244 9.47 -17.31 13.47
N ALA A 245 9.57 -18.46 14.15
CA ALA A 245 10.66 -18.71 15.10
C ALA A 245 12.03 -18.75 14.40
N GLY A 246 12.07 -19.25 13.15
CA GLY A 246 13.26 -19.24 12.31
C GLY A 246 13.84 -17.84 12.08
N LEU A 247 13.01 -16.80 12.07
CA LEU A 247 13.41 -15.39 11.91
C LEU A 247 14.20 -14.82 13.10
N TYR A 248 14.30 -15.53 14.23
CA TYR A 248 15.16 -15.13 15.36
C TYR A 248 16.59 -15.68 15.20
N SER A 249 16.76 -16.80 14.51
CA SER A 249 18.04 -17.51 14.34
C SER A 249 19.02 -16.83 13.36
N GLU A 250 18.55 -15.88 12.55
CA GLU A 250 19.39 -15.17 11.56
C GLU A 250 20.05 -13.89 12.08
N ALA A 251 19.89 -13.54 13.35
CA ALA A 251 20.70 -12.48 13.96
C ALA A 251 22.18 -12.95 14.02
N PRO A 252 23.14 -12.25 13.37
CA PRO A 252 24.54 -12.65 13.45
C PRO A 252 24.95 -12.61 14.92
N LEU A 253 25.32 -13.77 15.46
CA LEU A 253 26.09 -13.82 16.69
C LEU A 253 27.33 -12.95 16.45
N GLY A 254 27.35 -11.78 17.09
CA GLY A 254 28.53 -10.92 17.14
C GLY A 254 29.75 -11.75 17.54
N PRO A 255 30.95 -11.39 17.07
CA PRO A 255 32.10 -12.27 17.07
C PRO A 255 32.32 -12.84 18.47
N ALA A 256 32.29 -14.17 18.55
CA ALA A 256 32.47 -14.92 19.78
C ALA A 256 33.68 -14.37 20.53
N ALA A 257 33.44 -13.85 21.74
CA ALA A 257 34.48 -13.55 22.70
C ALA A 257 35.13 -14.88 23.12
N GLY A 258 36.08 -15.36 22.31
CA GLY A 258 36.96 -16.46 22.65
C GLY A 258 38.00 -16.01 23.66
N GLY A 259 37.70 -16.18 24.94
CA GLY A 259 38.70 -16.10 26.01
C GLY A 259 39.51 -17.40 26.09
N GLY A 260 40.85 -17.32 26.14
CA GLY A 260 41.68 -18.48 26.48
C GLY A 260 43.18 -18.47 26.14
N ARG A 261 43.96 -17.57 26.76
CA ARG A 261 45.36 -17.70 27.26
C ARG A 261 46.45 -18.58 26.55
N ALA A 262 47.55 -17.87 26.26
CA ALA A 262 48.96 -18.04 26.73
C ALA A 262 50.01 -18.90 25.98
N GLY A 263 51.19 -18.29 25.80
CA GLY A 263 52.49 -18.84 25.39
C GLY A 263 52.98 -18.17 24.10
N GLY A 264 54.07 -17.40 23.97
CA GLY A 264 55.28 -17.17 24.76
C GLY A 264 56.41 -17.00 23.73
N GLY A 265 57.05 -15.82 23.64
CA GLY A 265 58.18 -15.61 22.73
C GLY A 265 58.45 -14.14 22.41
N ALA A 266 59.46 -13.56 23.06
CA ALA A 266 59.91 -12.19 22.89
C ALA A 266 60.75 -11.99 21.62
N SER A 267 60.69 -10.81 20.99
CA SER A 267 61.88 -9.96 20.70
C SER A 267 61.55 -8.70 19.90
N SER A 268 62.18 -7.60 20.34
CA SER A 268 62.54 -6.35 19.64
C SER A 268 61.45 -5.40 19.08
N ALA A 269 61.33 -4.26 19.75
CA ALA A 269 60.89 -2.96 19.20
C ALA A 269 62.14 -2.17 18.69
N PRO A 270 62.07 -0.88 18.26
CA PRO A 270 60.91 -0.01 18.01
C PRO A 270 61.00 0.80 16.68
N GLY A 271 59.91 1.47 16.28
CA GLY A 271 59.95 2.41 15.16
C GLY A 271 58.72 3.31 14.99
N ALA A 272 58.84 4.54 15.50
CA ALA A 272 58.27 5.81 15.01
C ALA A 272 56.73 6.02 14.97
N GLN A 273 56.28 6.77 15.98
CA GLN A 273 55.55 8.05 15.92
C GLN A 273 54.44 8.30 14.88
N ALA A 274 53.29 8.68 15.47
CA ALA A 274 52.11 9.33 14.92
C ALA A 274 52.36 10.44 13.90
N LEU A 275 51.43 10.57 12.94
CA LEU A 275 50.96 11.87 12.44
C LEU A 275 49.53 11.74 11.90
N TYR A 276 48.61 12.45 12.57
CA TYR A 276 47.30 12.84 12.06
C TYR A 276 47.46 13.65 10.76
N ARG A 277 46.56 13.46 9.78
CA ARG A 277 46.16 14.55 8.88
C ARG A 277 44.75 14.37 8.33
N HIS A 278 43.93 15.36 8.69
CA HIS A 278 42.74 15.86 7.99
C HIS A 278 43.06 16.24 6.54
N GLU A 279 42.05 16.12 5.66
CA GLU A 279 41.64 17.04 4.57
C GLU A 279 40.45 16.34 3.87
N VAL A 280 39.19 16.83 3.94
CA VAL A 280 38.60 17.99 3.25
C VAL A 280 38.98 18.02 1.76
N ILE A 281 38.07 17.54 0.91
CA ILE A 281 37.25 18.31 -0.07
C ILE A 281 36.00 17.48 -0.34
#